data_AF-A0A7Y6UZF5-F1
#
_entry.id   AF-A0A7Y6UZF5-F1
#
_cell.length_a   1.000
_cell.length_b   1.000
_cell.length_c   1.000
_cell.angle_alpha   90.00
_cell.angle_beta   90.00
_cell.angle_gamma   90.00
#
_symmetry.space_group_name_H-M   'P 1'
#
loop_
_entity.id
_entity.type
_entity.pdbx_description
1 polymer ?
#
loop_
_entity_poly.entity_id
_entity_poly.type
_entity_poly.pdbx_seq_one_letter_code
_entity_poly.pdbx_strand_id
1 'polypeptide(L)'
;MTARRFLYALEPLRLTREWALDRLRLELSECNAALAQQQELQRAAWARAHAGIAEWQDVAGGQQAVTASELLLMQRYIADCHANARALDEEAAALETQRDALMDQVLAARRALDALEEHRDQALARFQKQRQNGEFKDADDQWGILQGGMGRDGNQSGIAE
;
A
#
# COMPACT_ATOMS: atom_id res chain seq x y z
N MET A 1 -22.88 -11.54 -34.70
CA MET A 1 -23.38 -11.20 -33.35
C MET A 1 -22.20 -10.97 -32.42
N THR A 2 -22.05 -9.77 -31.87
CA THR A 2 -20.96 -9.44 -30.95
C THR A 2 -21.26 -10.04 -29.57
N ALA A 3 -20.46 -11.01 -29.15
CA ALA A 3 -20.56 -11.60 -27.82
C ALA A 3 -20.45 -10.49 -26.75
N ARG A 4 -21.45 -10.42 -25.87
CA ARG A 4 -21.52 -9.42 -24.78
C ARG A 4 -20.27 -9.60 -23.90
N ARG A 5 -19.47 -8.54 -23.74
CA ARG A 5 -18.25 -8.55 -22.91
C ARG A 5 -18.63 -8.36 -21.43
N PHE A 6 -17.84 -8.94 -20.53
CA PHE A 6 -17.99 -8.69 -19.09
C PHE A 6 -17.60 -7.25 -18.77
N LEU A 7 -18.47 -6.53 -18.06
CA LEU A 7 -18.20 -5.19 -17.53
C LEU A 7 -18.45 -5.22 -16.03
N TYR A 8 -17.43 -4.89 -15.25
CA TYR A 8 -17.54 -4.86 -13.80
C TYR A 8 -18.17 -3.55 -13.33
N ALA A 9 -19.32 -3.63 -12.68
CA ALA A 9 -20.09 -2.44 -12.28
C ALA A 9 -19.35 -1.53 -11.28
N LEU A 10 -18.44 -2.11 -10.47
CA LEU A 10 -17.67 -1.37 -9.46
C LEU A 10 -16.26 -0.99 -9.93
N GLU A 11 -15.98 -1.06 -11.24
CA GLU A 11 -14.67 -0.70 -11.79
C GLU A 11 -14.23 0.74 -11.43
N PRO A 12 -15.10 1.78 -11.50
CA PRO A 12 -14.71 3.13 -11.10
C PRO A 12 -14.31 3.24 -9.62
N LEU A 13 -14.98 2.47 -8.76
CA LEU A 13 -14.67 2.42 -7.33
C LEU A 13 -13.33 1.72 -7.09
N ARG A 14 -13.06 0.62 -7.80
CA ARG A 14 -11.77 -0.09 -7.74
C ARG A 14 -10.62 0.84 -8.11
N LEU A 15 -10.73 1.56 -9.22
CA LEU A 15 -9.71 2.51 -9.67
C LEU A 15 -9.49 3.64 -8.67
N THR A 16 -10.56 4.21 -8.13
CA THR A 16 -10.46 5.24 -7.08
C THR A 16 -9.71 4.73 -5.84
N ARG A 17 -9.96 3.48 -5.43
CA ARG A 17 -9.29 2.84 -4.30
C ARG A 17 -7.82 2.54 -4.59
N GLU A 18 -7.52 2.14 -5.82
CA GLU A 18 -6.15 1.91 -6.31
C GLU A 18 -5.33 3.21 -6.26
N TRP A 19 -5.86 4.31 -6.80
CA TRP A 19 -5.20 5.62 -6.72
C TRP A 19 -5.03 6.13 -5.28
N ALA A 20 -6.02 5.91 -4.42
CA ALA A 20 -5.90 6.25 -3.01
C ALA A 20 -4.78 5.44 -2.31
N LEU A 21 -4.64 4.16 -2.64
CA LEU A 21 -3.56 3.31 -2.12
C LEU A 21 -2.19 3.80 -2.62
N ASP A 22 -2.07 4.15 -3.90
CA ASP A 22 -0.83 4.65 -4.47
C ASP A 22 -0.41 5.99 -3.86
N ARG A 23 -1.38 6.89 -3.59
CA ARG A 23 -1.12 8.11 -2.85
C ARG A 23 -0.58 7.83 -1.44
N LEU A 24 -1.22 6.92 -0.69
CA LEU A 24 -0.75 6.55 0.65
C LEU A 24 0.65 5.93 0.63
N ARG A 25 0.99 5.15 -0.41
CA ARG A 25 2.34 4.59 -0.60
C ARG A 25 3.38 5.67 -0.85
N LEU A 26 3.03 6.69 -1.64
CA LEU A 26 3.89 7.84 -1.85
C LEU A 26 4.13 8.60 -0.54
N GLU A 27 3.06 8.94 0.19
CA GLU A 27 3.14 9.61 1.49
C GLU A 27 4.00 8.80 2.50
N LEU A 28 3.85 7.47 2.54
CA LEU A 28 4.67 6.59 3.36
C LEU A 28 6.15 6.63 2.95
N SER A 29 6.44 6.67 1.64
CA SER A 29 7.82 6.74 1.14
C SER A 29 8.49 8.07 1.50
N GLU A 30 7.75 9.18 1.43
CA GLU A 30 8.21 10.51 1.82
C GLU A 30 8.47 10.57 3.33
N CYS A 31 7.56 10.01 4.14
CA CYS A 31 7.74 9.90 5.59
C CYS A 31 8.97 9.06 5.96
N ASN A 32 9.19 7.94 5.28
CA ASN A 32 10.39 7.10 5.47
C ASN A 32 11.68 7.84 5.10
N ALA A 33 11.66 8.62 4.01
CA ALA A 33 12.82 9.43 3.61
C ALA A 33 13.13 10.52 4.64
N ALA A 34 12.10 11.20 5.15
CA ALA A 34 12.23 12.18 6.21
C ALA A 34 12.77 11.55 7.51
N LEU A 35 12.25 10.39 7.91
CA LEU A 35 12.73 9.65 9.07
C LEU A 35 14.20 9.24 8.93
N ALA A 36 14.60 8.72 7.77
CA ALA A 36 16.00 8.35 7.52
C ALA A 36 16.93 9.56 7.58
N GLN A 37 16.51 10.70 7.02
CA GLN A 37 17.25 11.96 7.12
C GLN A 37 17.36 12.41 8.58
N GLN A 38 16.27 12.35 9.35
CA GLN A 38 16.25 12.76 10.75
C GLN A 38 17.16 11.87 11.61
N GLN A 39 17.15 10.56 11.39
CA GLN A 39 18.04 9.61 12.07
C GLN A 39 19.52 9.87 11.75
N GLU A 40 19.85 10.35 10.55
CA GLU A 40 21.21 10.78 10.23
C GLU A 40 21.62 12.02 11.03
N LEU A 41 20.75 13.04 11.09
CA LEU A 41 20.99 14.24 11.88
C LEU A 41 21.15 13.93 13.37
N GLN A 42 20.29 13.05 13.89
CA GLN A 42 20.33 12.55 15.26
C GLN A 42 21.68 11.86 15.55
N ARG A 43 22.11 10.94 14.68
CA ARG A 43 23.41 10.26 14.81
C ARG A 43 24.58 11.24 14.79
N ALA A 44 24.54 12.22 13.88
CA ALA A 44 25.58 13.24 13.79
C ALA A 44 25.63 14.13 15.05
N ALA A 45 24.47 14.48 15.62
CA ALA A 45 24.38 15.27 16.85
C ALA A 45 24.95 14.51 18.06
N TRP A 46 24.60 13.22 18.21
CA TRP A 46 25.17 12.35 19.25
C TRP A 46 26.68 12.17 19.08
N ALA A 47 27.15 11.95 17.85
CA ALA A 47 28.58 11.86 17.57
C ALA A 47 29.32 13.14 17.98
N ARG A 48 28.74 14.32 17.72
CA ARG A 48 29.30 15.61 18.14
C ARG A 48 29.32 15.77 19.66
N ALA A 49 28.24 15.38 20.36
CA ALA A 49 28.21 15.41 21.82
C ALA A 49 29.28 14.51 22.44
N HIS A 50 29.44 13.28 21.91
CA HIS A 50 30.48 12.36 22.36
C HIS A 50 31.90 12.84 22.06
N ALA A 51 32.13 13.43 20.87
CA ALA A 51 33.41 14.03 20.52
C ALA A 51 33.78 15.17 21.48
N GLY A 52 32.83 16.06 21.81
CA GLY A 52 33.05 17.15 22.78
C GLY A 52 33.38 16.63 24.19
N ILE A 53 32.73 15.55 24.63
CA ILE A 53 33.05 14.90 25.91
C ILE A 53 34.44 14.28 25.88
N ALA A 54 34.82 13.61 24.79
CA ALA A 54 36.13 12.98 24.65
C ALA A 54 37.26 14.03 24.62
N GLU A 55 37.07 15.12 23.87
CA GLU A 55 37.99 16.27 23.85
C GLU A 55 38.13 16.87 25.25
N TRP A 56 37.02 17.03 25.97
CA TRP A 56 37.04 17.51 27.35
C TRP A 56 37.82 16.57 28.29
N GLN A 57 37.65 15.26 28.15
CA GLN A 57 38.39 14.27 28.95
C GLN A 57 39.89 14.30 28.66
N ASP A 58 40.29 14.52 27.41
CA ASP A 58 41.70 14.64 27.01
C ASP A 58 42.34 15.90 27.62
N VAL A 59 41.65 17.04 27.51
CA VAL A 59 42.09 18.32 28.12
C VAL A 59 42.19 18.20 29.64
N ALA A 60 41.22 17.55 30.30
CA ALA A 60 41.24 17.33 31.74
C ALA A 60 42.31 16.32 32.20
N GLY A 61 42.68 15.37 31.34
CA GLY A 61 43.77 14.41 31.57
C GLY A 61 45.16 15.00 31.32
N GLY A 62 45.25 16.08 30.53
CA GLY A 62 46.47 16.84 30.31
C GLY A 62 46.92 17.60 31.57
N GLN A 63 48.23 17.78 31.74
CA GLN A 63 48.81 18.63 32.80
C GLN A 63 48.62 20.14 32.53
N GLN A 64 47.69 20.52 31.66
CA GLN A 64 47.50 21.89 31.22
C GLN A 64 46.49 22.59 32.13
N ALA A 65 46.86 23.76 32.65
CA ALA A 65 45.96 24.56 33.47
C ALA A 65 44.85 25.14 32.58
N VAL A 66 43.61 24.69 32.81
CA VAL A 66 42.41 25.20 32.13
C VAL A 66 41.83 26.35 32.94
N THR A 67 41.48 27.45 32.28
CA THR A 67 40.84 28.59 32.94
C THR A 67 39.38 28.29 33.28
N ALA A 68 38.85 28.90 34.34
CA ALA A 68 37.44 28.73 34.71
C ALA A 68 36.46 29.13 33.59
N SER A 69 36.82 30.10 32.74
CA SER A 69 36.05 30.50 31.57
C SER A 69 35.97 29.40 30.50
N GLU A 70 37.07 28.70 30.23
CA GLU A 70 37.12 27.60 29.26
C GLU A 70 36.29 26.41 29.76
N LEU A 71 36.33 26.12 31.06
CA LEU A 71 35.49 25.10 31.68
C LEU A 71 34.00 25.38 31.48
N LEU A 72 33.56 26.61 31.77
CA LEU A 72 32.16 27.00 31.62
C LEU A 72 31.71 26.96 30.16
N LEU A 73 32.58 27.40 29.24
CA LEU A 73 32.29 27.35 27.80
C LEU A 73 32.11 25.91 27.32
N MET A 74 33.00 25.00 27.71
CA MET A 74 32.95 23.60 27.32
C MET A 74 31.72 22.88 27.91
N GLN A 75 31.41 23.12 29.19
CA GLN A 75 30.21 22.57 29.83
C GLN A 75 28.93 23.02 29.12
N ARG A 76 28.86 24.32 28.77
CA ARG A 76 27.72 24.85 28.03
C ARG A 76 27.63 24.24 26.63
N TYR A 77 28.75 24.13 25.92
CA TYR A 77 28.78 23.49 24.60
C TYR A 77 28.27 22.05 24.63
N ILE A 78 28.72 21.24 25.59
CA ILE A 78 28.27 19.85 25.74
C ILE A 78 26.77 19.80 26.08
N ALA A 79 26.30 20.69 26.96
CA ALA A 79 24.88 20.79 27.31
C ALA A 79 24.02 21.17 26.10
N ASP A 80 24.46 22.15 25.30
CA ASP A 80 23.79 22.57 24.06
C ASP A 80 23.75 21.43 23.03
N CYS A 81 24.84 20.66 22.89
CA CYS A 81 24.88 19.48 22.02
C CYS A 81 23.89 18.39 22.46
N HIS A 82 23.79 18.12 23.77
CA HIS A 82 22.81 17.15 24.29
C HIS A 82 21.37 17.63 24.14
N ALA A 83 21.11 18.92 24.38
CA ALA A 83 19.79 19.50 24.18
C ALA A 83 19.35 19.38 22.71
N ASN A 84 20.26 19.69 21.78
CA ASN A 84 20.02 19.51 20.35
C ASN A 84 19.79 18.04 19.97
N ALA A 85 20.59 17.11 20.48
CA ALA A 85 20.41 15.68 20.20
C ALA A 85 19.04 15.17 20.69
N ARG A 86 18.61 15.57 21.90
CA ARG A 86 17.29 15.20 22.42
C ARG A 86 16.14 15.78 21.61
N ALA A 87 16.25 17.03 21.16
CA ALA A 87 15.24 17.62 20.29
C ALA A 87 15.09 16.81 18.98
N LEU A 88 16.21 16.38 18.40
CA LEU A 88 16.21 15.52 17.21
C LEU A 88 15.62 14.12 17.49
N ASP A 89 15.85 13.56 18.69
CA ASP A 89 15.23 12.29 19.13
C ASP A 89 13.70 12.42 19.18
N GLU A 90 13.18 13.52 19.74
CA GLU A 90 11.74 13.78 19.84
C GLU A 90 11.09 13.92 18.44
N GLU A 91 11.74 14.64 17.54
CA GLU A 91 11.31 14.78 16.14
C GLU A 91 11.33 13.43 15.39
N ALA A 92 12.36 12.60 15.61
CA ALA A 92 12.43 11.26 15.03
C ALA A 92 11.29 10.36 15.54
N ALA A 93 11.00 10.40 16.85
CA ALA A 93 9.89 9.65 17.44
C ALA A 93 8.52 10.08 16.90
N ALA A 94 8.34 11.38 16.63
CA ALA A 94 7.14 11.89 15.99
C ALA A 94 6.97 11.34 14.56
N LEU A 95 8.07 11.33 13.78
CA LEU A 95 8.08 10.75 12.42
C LEU A 95 7.83 9.24 12.43
N GLU A 96 8.36 8.50 13.41
CA GLU A 96 8.07 7.06 13.57
C GLU A 96 6.59 6.81 13.84
N THR A 97 5.99 7.61 14.74
CA THR A 97 4.56 7.53 15.02
C THR A 97 3.73 7.82 13.76
N GLN A 98 4.13 8.81 12.97
CA GLN A 98 3.47 9.14 11.71
C GLN A 98 3.61 8.02 10.68
N ARG A 99 4.81 7.43 10.54
CA ARG A 99 5.07 6.29 9.66
C ARG A 99 4.15 5.11 10.01
N ASP A 100 4.04 4.78 11.29
CA ASP A 100 3.24 3.64 11.74
C ASP A 100 1.75 3.87 11.45
N ALA A 101 1.25 5.08 11.70
CA ALA A 101 -0.11 5.46 11.32
C ALA A 101 -0.36 5.39 9.81
N LEU A 102 0.61 5.78 8.97
CA LEU A 102 0.53 5.64 7.52
C LEU A 102 0.56 4.17 7.08
N MET A 103 1.38 3.33 7.71
CA MET A 103 1.42 1.90 7.44
C MET A 103 0.07 1.24 7.71
N ASP A 104 -0.57 1.56 8.83
CA ASP A 104 -1.92 1.06 9.15
C ASP A 104 -2.95 1.47 8.10
N GLN A 105 -2.88 2.72 7.62
CA GLN A 105 -3.76 3.22 6.55
C GLN A 105 -3.52 2.49 5.23
N VAL A 106 -2.25 2.25 4.84
CA VAL A 106 -1.89 1.48 3.65
C VAL A 106 -2.45 0.06 3.74
N LEU A 107 -2.30 -0.61 4.89
CA LEU A 107 -2.81 -1.97 5.09
C LEU A 107 -4.35 -2.01 5.01
N ALA A 108 -5.03 -1.05 5.63
CA ALA A 108 -6.49 -0.95 5.56
C ALA A 108 -6.97 -0.68 4.12
N ALA A 109 -6.34 0.25 3.40
CA ALA A 109 -6.66 0.55 2.01
C ALA A 109 -6.42 -0.66 1.09
N ARG A 110 -5.31 -1.39 1.31
CA ARG A 110 -4.99 -2.61 0.57
C ARG A 110 -6.04 -3.69 0.76
N ARG A 111 -6.42 -3.99 2.00
CA ARG A 111 -7.48 -4.97 2.30
C ARG A 111 -8.82 -4.60 1.64
N ALA A 112 -9.16 -3.32 1.62
CA ALA A 112 -10.38 -2.86 0.96
C ALA A 112 -10.32 -3.03 -0.57
N LEU A 113 -9.15 -2.86 -1.20
CA LEU A 113 -8.95 -3.11 -2.62
C LEU A 113 -9.00 -4.61 -2.93
N ASP A 114 -8.31 -5.44 -2.13
CA ASP A 114 -8.31 -6.90 -2.29
C ASP A 114 -9.74 -7.46 -2.24
N ALA A 115 -10.59 -6.95 -1.33
CA ALA A 115 -12.00 -7.36 -1.26
C ALA A 115 -12.81 -7.00 -2.53
N LEU A 116 -12.50 -5.87 -3.18
CA LEU A 116 -13.14 -5.48 -4.45
C LEU A 116 -12.65 -6.35 -5.62
N GLU A 117 -11.38 -6.75 -5.61
CA GLU A 117 -10.79 -7.66 -6.59
C GLU A 117 -11.42 -9.06 -6.46
N GLU A 118 -11.54 -9.57 -5.24
CA GLU A 118 -12.21 -10.85 -5.00
C GLU A 118 -13.66 -10.82 -5.47
N HIS A 119 -14.41 -9.75 -5.15
CA HIS A 119 -15.78 -9.59 -5.63
C HIS A 119 -15.86 -9.51 -7.17
N ARG A 120 -14.89 -8.87 -7.82
CA ARG A 120 -14.79 -8.81 -9.29
C ARG A 120 -14.61 -10.21 -9.89
N ASP A 121 -13.75 -11.02 -9.31
CA ASP A 121 -13.48 -12.37 -9.77
C ASP A 121 -14.71 -13.28 -9.58
N GLN A 122 -15.40 -13.16 -8.46
CA GLN A 122 -16.68 -13.85 -8.24
C GLN A 122 -17.75 -13.41 -9.25
N ALA A 123 -17.85 -12.12 -9.56
CA ALA A 123 -18.78 -11.59 -10.55
C ALA A 123 -18.46 -12.10 -11.96
N LEU A 124 -17.17 -12.17 -12.31
CA LEU A 124 -16.71 -12.71 -13.59
C LEU A 124 -17.05 -14.20 -13.71
N ALA A 125 -16.80 -14.99 -12.67
CA ALA A 125 -17.13 -16.42 -12.65
C ALA A 125 -18.64 -16.65 -12.83
N ARG A 126 -19.49 -15.85 -12.16
CA ARG A 126 -20.96 -15.90 -12.34
C ARG A 126 -21.37 -15.53 -13.76
N PHE A 127 -20.77 -14.50 -14.35
CA PHE A 127 -21.02 -14.10 -15.72
C PHE A 127 -20.68 -15.21 -16.73
N GLN A 128 -19.50 -15.85 -16.56
CA GLN A 128 -19.08 -16.97 -17.42
C GLN A 128 -20.06 -18.15 -17.32
N LYS A 129 -20.48 -18.52 -16.10
CA LYS A 129 -21.46 -19.58 -15.88
C LYS A 129 -22.82 -19.27 -16.52
N GLN A 130 -23.31 -18.04 -16.37
CA GLN A 130 -24.57 -17.62 -17.00
C GLN A 130 -24.50 -17.66 -18.52
N ARG A 131 -23.37 -17.24 -19.09
CA ARG A 131 -23.15 -17.29 -20.53
C ARG A 131 -23.13 -18.73 -21.05
N GLN A 132 -22.38 -19.62 -20.41
CA GLN A 132 -22.36 -21.05 -20.78
C GLN A 132 -23.75 -21.66 -20.71
N ASN A 133 -24.51 -21.40 -19.63
CA ASN A 133 -25.89 -21.88 -19.50
C ASN A 133 -26.81 -21.35 -20.61
N GLY A 134 -26.64 -20.09 -21.03
CA GLY A 134 -27.36 -19.52 -22.17
C GLY A 134 -27.01 -20.20 -23.48
N GLU A 135 -25.72 -20.41 -23.75
CA GLU A 135 -25.24 -21.11 -24.95
C GLU A 135 -25.76 -22.57 -25.00
N PHE A 136 -25.81 -23.28 -23.86
CA PHE A 136 -26.41 -24.62 -23.77
C PHE A 136 -27.91 -24.60 -24.05
N LYS A 137 -28.64 -23.63 -23.49
CA LYS A 137 -30.07 -23.50 -23.72
C LYS A 137 -30.38 -23.18 -25.19
N ASP A 138 -29.64 -22.24 -25.79
CA ASP A 138 -29.80 -21.89 -27.19
C ASP A 138 -29.52 -23.09 -28.12
N ALA A 139 -28.54 -23.93 -27.77
CA ALA A 139 -28.26 -25.17 -28.49
C ALA A 139 -29.37 -26.22 -28.33
N ASP A 140 -29.94 -26.38 -27.12
CA ASP A 140 -31.05 -27.29 -26.85
C ASP A 140 -32.33 -26.85 -27.58
N ASP A 141 -32.66 -25.55 -27.54
CA ASP A 141 -33.79 -24.97 -28.27
C ASP A 141 -33.65 -25.19 -29.79
N GLN A 142 -32.43 -25.01 -30.35
CA GLN A 142 -32.15 -25.29 -31.77
C GLN A 142 -32.31 -26.77 -32.10
N TRP A 143 -31.83 -27.67 -31.24
CA TRP A 143 -31.98 -29.10 -31.43
C TRP A 143 -33.45 -29.54 -31.39
N GLY A 144 -34.24 -29.00 -30.46
CA GLY A 144 -35.68 -29.22 -30.38
C GLY A 144 -36.43 -28.76 -31.64
N ILE A 145 -36.06 -27.60 -32.20
CA ILE A 145 -36.62 -27.11 -33.48
C ILE A 145 -36.30 -28.08 -34.63
N LEU A 146 -35.07 -28.58 -34.72
CA LEU A 146 -34.66 -29.53 -35.77
C LEU A 146 -35.44 -30.86 -35.68
N GLN A 147 -35.63 -31.39 -34.46
CA GLN A 147 -36.42 -32.63 -34.27
C GLN A 147 -37.91 -32.41 -34.55
N GLY A 148 -38.48 -31.28 -34.10
CA GLY A 148 -39.86 -30.91 -34.38
C GLY A 148 -40.15 -30.72 -35.87
N GLY A 149 -39.16 -30.26 -36.64
CA GLY A 149 -39.21 -30.21 -38.11
C GLY A 149 -39.22 -31.61 -38.76
N MET A 150 -38.32 -32.50 -38.35
CA MET A 150 -38.25 -33.88 -38.88
C MET A 150 -39.51 -34.70 -38.60
N GLY A 151 -40.14 -34.52 -37.42
CA GLY A 151 -41.38 -35.21 -37.07
C GLY A 151 -42.61 -34.74 -37.86
N ARG A 152 -42.56 -33.53 -38.43
CA ARG A 152 -43.69 -32.94 -39.18
C ARG A 152 -43.69 -33.36 -40.65
N ASP A 153 -42.52 -33.59 -41.24
CA ASP A 153 -42.38 -34.08 -42.62
C ASP A 153 -42.61 -35.60 -42.72
N GLY A 154 -42.39 -36.37 -41.65
CA GLY A 154 -42.65 -37.82 -41.63
C GLY A 154 -44.14 -38.21 -41.56
N ASN A 155 -45.05 -37.28 -41.24
CA ASN A 155 -46.48 -37.59 -41.02
C ASN A 155 -47.38 -37.26 -42.23
N GLN A 156 -46.81 -36.89 -43.39
CA GLN A 156 -47.57 -36.66 -44.64
C GLN A 156 -47.47 -37.81 -45.66
N SER A 157 -46.77 -38.90 -45.33
CA SER A 157 -46.56 -40.03 -46.26
C SER A 157 -47.52 -41.22 -46.05
N GLY A 158 -48.62 -41.04 -45.32
CA GLY A 158 -49.48 -42.15 -44.86
C GLY A 158 -50.99 -41.93 -45.00
N ILE A 159 -51.48 -41.39 -46.12
CA ILE A 159 -52.90 -41.53 -46.51
C ILE A 159 -52.98 -41.66 -48.05
N ALA A 160 -52.83 -42.88 -48.54
CA ALA A 160 -53.30 -43.28 -49.87
C ALA A 160 -53.40 -44.81 -49.89
N GLU A 161 -54.53 -45.34 -49.44
CA GLU A 161 -55.13 -46.60 -49.93
C GLU A 161 -56.61 -46.65 -49.55
#